data_AF-A0A8X6RW72-F1
#
_entry.id   AF-A0A8X6RW72-F1
#
_cell.length_a   1.000
_cell.length_b   1.000
_cell.length_c   1.000
_cell.angle_alpha   90.00
_cell.angle_beta   90.00
_cell.angle_gamma   90.00
#
_symmetry.space_group_name_H-M   'P 1'
#
loop_
_entity.id
_entity.type
_entity.pdbx_description
1 polymer ?
#
loop_
_entity_poly.entity_id
_entity_poly.type
_entity_poly.pdbx_seq_one_letter_code
_entity_poly.pdbx_strand_id
1 'polypeptide(L)'
;MRGTLTGQRYVDDILRPHVGPFLNGLPGAFFQQDNARPHTARAAQDFLRHFQTLPWQTRSPDLSPVVHVWEQLKRQMSLCHSVHDLELAVQDLWAHLPRDNIRCLINSMPDRVAACTAAGGGPTRY
;
A
#
# COMPACT_ATOMS: atom_id res chain seq x y z
N MET A 1 -3.15 13.45 10.83
CA MET A 1 -3.47 14.31 9.67
C MET A 1 -4.96 14.55 9.60
N ARG A 2 -5.43 15.74 9.23
CA ARG A 2 -6.82 15.97 8.81
C ARG A 2 -6.85 16.59 7.39
N GLY A 3 -7.92 16.35 6.64
CA GLY A 3 -8.12 16.85 5.28
C GLY A 3 -7.50 16.00 4.16
N THR A 4 -7.84 16.31 2.91
CA THR A 4 -7.41 15.57 1.71
C THR A 4 -5.90 15.59 1.54
N LEU A 5 -5.33 14.44 1.19
CA LEU A 5 -3.91 14.29 0.87
C LEU A 5 -3.64 14.91 -0.51
N THR A 6 -2.76 15.90 -0.57
CA THR A 6 -2.24 16.46 -1.84
C THR A 6 -0.88 15.83 -2.15
N GLY A 7 -0.38 16.00 -3.39
CA GLY A 7 0.95 15.50 -3.75
C GLY A 7 2.06 16.07 -2.86
N GLN A 8 1.99 17.37 -2.52
CA GLN A 8 2.97 18.00 -1.63
C GLN A 8 2.90 17.43 -0.21
N ARG A 9 1.68 17.27 0.34
CA ARG A 9 1.49 16.64 1.66
C ARG A 9 1.92 15.18 1.69
N TYR A 10 1.72 14.45 0.60
CA TYR A 10 2.22 13.08 0.50
C TYR A 10 3.76 13.05 0.62
N VAL A 11 4.46 14.02 0.00
CA VAL A 11 5.91 14.15 0.18
C VAL A 11 6.26 14.51 1.62
N ASP A 12 5.69 15.59 2.15
CA ASP A 12 6.12 16.19 3.40
C ASP A 12 5.75 15.36 4.63
N ASP A 13 4.59 14.72 4.58
CA ASP A 13 4.03 14.02 5.73
C ASP A 13 4.22 12.49 5.66
N ILE A 14 4.48 11.90 4.48
CA ILE A 14 4.61 10.44 4.30
C ILE A 14 5.96 10.04 3.70
N LEU A 15 6.28 10.50 2.49
CA LEU A 15 7.46 10.01 1.77
C LEU A 15 8.76 10.40 2.47
N ARG A 16 8.94 11.69 2.79
CA ARG A 16 10.16 12.19 3.41
C ARG A 16 10.38 11.67 4.85
N PRO A 17 9.38 11.69 5.76
CA PRO A 17 9.61 11.26 7.13
C PRO A 17 9.60 9.74 7.33
N HIS A 18 8.95 8.97 6.46
CA HIS A 18 8.74 7.54 6.67
C HIS A 18 9.33 6.66 5.56
N VAL A 19 8.92 6.87 4.31
CA VAL A 19 9.31 5.98 3.20
C VAL A 19 10.79 6.12 2.84
N GLY A 20 11.30 7.35 2.71
CA GLY A 20 12.68 7.63 2.35
C GLY A 20 13.70 6.99 3.31
N PRO A 21 13.60 7.25 4.63
CA PRO A 21 14.47 6.61 5.62
C PRO A 21 14.39 5.08 5.59
N PHE A 22 13.20 4.53 5.42
CA PHE A 22 13.00 3.08 5.35
C PHE A 22 13.67 2.45 4.12
N LEU A 23 13.48 3.04 2.94
CA LEU A 23 14.10 2.54 1.70
C LEU A 23 15.62 2.72 1.69
N ASN A 24 16.15 3.78 2.29
CA ASN A 24 17.59 3.96 2.44
C ASN A 24 18.23 2.83 3.29
N GLY A 25 17.48 2.25 4.23
CA GLY A 25 17.91 1.09 5.02
C GLY A 25 17.75 -0.26 4.31
N LEU A 26 17.18 -0.30 3.11
CA LEU A 26 16.85 -1.52 2.36
C LEU A 26 17.38 -1.44 0.92
N PRO A 27 18.70 -1.55 0.71
CA PRO A 27 19.30 -1.46 -0.62
C PRO A 27 18.75 -2.54 -1.56
N GLY A 28 18.33 -2.14 -2.75
CA GLY A 28 17.75 -3.03 -3.78
C GLY A 28 16.26 -3.33 -3.62
N ALA A 29 15.58 -2.72 -2.65
CA ALA A 29 14.13 -2.84 -2.52
C ALA A 29 13.39 -1.99 -3.56
N PHE A 30 12.30 -2.53 -4.08
CA PHE A 30 11.35 -1.80 -4.92
C PHE A 30 10.19 -1.26 -4.09
N PHE A 31 9.88 0.02 -4.28
CA PHE A 31 8.71 0.66 -3.71
C PHE A 31 7.49 0.51 -4.62
N GLN A 32 6.39 0.02 -4.08
CA GLN A 32 5.11 -0.08 -4.78
C GLN A 32 4.11 0.92 -4.20
N GLN A 33 3.41 1.62 -5.08
CA GLN A 33 2.25 2.44 -4.77
C GLN A 33 1.27 2.40 -5.95
N ASP A 34 0.01 2.76 -5.73
CA ASP A 34 -0.98 2.89 -6.81
C ASP A 34 -0.84 4.23 -7.57
N ASN A 35 -1.66 4.41 -8.61
CA ASN A 35 -1.66 5.60 -9.45
C ASN A 35 -2.59 6.72 -8.93
N ALA A 36 -2.86 6.79 -7.62
CA ALA A 36 -3.68 7.87 -7.06
C ALA A 36 -3.08 9.26 -7.37
N ARG A 37 -3.94 10.28 -7.50
CA ARG A 37 -3.52 11.65 -7.89
C ARG A 37 -2.35 12.23 -7.05
N PRO A 38 -2.30 12.05 -5.72
CA PRO A 38 -1.16 12.52 -4.93
C PRO A 38 0.15 11.78 -5.24
N HIS A 39 0.07 10.51 -5.61
CA HIS A 39 1.21 9.64 -5.89
C HIS A 39 1.81 9.92 -7.28
N THR A 40 0.98 10.29 -8.25
CA THR A 40 1.41 10.67 -9.62
C THR A 40 1.72 12.15 -9.76
N ALA A 41 1.50 12.96 -8.72
CA ALA A 41 1.86 14.38 -8.72
C ALA A 41 3.37 14.57 -8.91
N ARG A 42 3.75 15.63 -9.62
CA ARG A 42 5.16 15.93 -9.93
C ARG A 42 6.05 15.93 -8.69
N ALA A 43 5.62 16.56 -7.60
CA ALA A 43 6.39 16.59 -6.35
C ALA A 43 6.69 15.18 -5.80
N ALA A 44 5.73 14.26 -5.85
CA ALA A 44 5.91 12.89 -5.39
C ALA A 44 6.84 12.09 -6.31
N GLN A 45 6.67 12.24 -7.63
CA GLN A 45 7.54 11.59 -8.62
C GLN A 45 8.97 12.12 -8.55
N ASP A 46 9.15 13.43 -8.37
CA ASP A 46 10.47 14.07 -8.21
C ASP A 46 11.18 13.58 -6.95
N PHE A 47 10.46 13.33 -5.85
CA PHE A 47 11.04 12.69 -4.65
C PHE A 47 11.44 11.24 -4.92
N LEU A 48 10.56 10.47 -5.57
CA LEU A 48 10.74 9.04 -5.78
C LEU A 48 11.76 8.68 -6.87
N ARG A 49 12.21 9.66 -7.68
CA ARG A 49 13.21 9.44 -8.75
C ARG A 49 14.52 8.80 -8.29
N HIS A 50 14.83 8.90 -7.00
CA HIS A 50 16.05 8.36 -6.39
C HIS A 50 15.87 6.94 -5.84
N PHE A 51 14.65 6.40 -5.88
CA PHE A 51 14.31 5.07 -5.41
C PHE A 51 13.84 4.20 -6.57
N GLN A 52 13.99 2.88 -6.42
CA GLN A 52 13.40 1.94 -7.36
C GLN A 52 11.89 1.85 -7.10
N THR A 53 11.07 2.12 -8.10
CA THR A 53 9.61 2.00 -8.02
C THR A 53 9.10 0.93 -8.96
N LEU A 54 8.07 0.19 -8.54
CA LEU A 54 7.38 -0.76 -9.41
C LEU A 54 6.36 -0.02 -10.28
N PRO A 55 6.41 -0.19 -11.62
CA PRO A 55 5.32 0.25 -12.49
C PRO A 55 4.02 -0.42 -12.06
N TRP A 56 2.97 0.37 -11.88
CA TRP A 56 1.67 -0.15 -11.44
C TRP A 56 0.59 0.13 -12.47
N GLN A 57 -0.23 -0.89 -12.74
CA GLN A 57 -1.39 -0.76 -13.62
C GLN A 57 -2.54 -0.05 -12.89
N THR A 58 -3.24 0.81 -13.62
CA THR A 58 -4.40 1.52 -13.07
C THR A 58 -5.56 0.54 -12.86
N ARG A 59 -6.28 0.66 -11.73
CA ARG A 59 -7.46 -0.16 -11.38
C ARG A 59 -7.18 -1.65 -11.17
N SER A 60 -5.99 -1.99 -10.65
CA SER A 60 -5.63 -3.37 -10.29
C SER A 60 -5.49 -3.55 -8.77
N PRO A 61 -6.58 -3.42 -7.99
CA PRO A 61 -6.53 -3.63 -6.54
C PRO A 61 -6.26 -5.10 -6.18
N ASP A 62 -6.67 -6.03 -7.04
CA ASP A 62 -6.44 -7.48 -6.96
C ASP A 62 -4.95 -7.84 -6.97
N LEU A 63 -4.14 -7.02 -7.65
CA LEU A 63 -2.69 -7.17 -7.62
C LEU A 63 -2.05 -6.63 -6.35
N SER A 64 -2.69 -5.74 -5.58
CA SER A 64 -2.03 -5.01 -4.49
C SER A 64 -2.09 -5.75 -3.15
N PRO A 65 -0.95 -6.20 -2.58
CA PRO A 65 -0.95 -6.89 -1.28
C PRO A 65 -1.48 -6.03 -0.14
N VAL A 66 -1.23 -4.71 -0.16
CA VAL A 66 -1.66 -3.81 0.93
C VAL A 66 -3.18 -3.70 0.99
N VAL A 67 -3.88 -3.75 -0.15
CA VAL A 67 -5.36 -3.78 -0.18
C VAL A 67 -5.87 -5.02 0.55
N HIS A 68 -5.20 -6.15 0.38
CA HIS A 68 -5.59 -7.41 1.03
C HIS A 68 -5.30 -7.40 2.52
N VAL A 69 -4.20 -6.76 2.96
CA VAL A 69 -3.94 -6.52 4.38
C VAL A 69 -5.08 -5.70 4.98
N TRP A 70 -5.49 -4.61 4.33
CA TRP A 70 -6.62 -3.80 4.80
C TRP A 70 -7.93 -4.59 4.88
N GLU A 71 -8.23 -5.44 3.90
CA GLU A 71 -9.42 -6.31 3.95
C GLU A 71 -9.37 -7.32 5.11
N GLN A 72 -8.19 -7.87 5.43
CA GLN A 72 -8.03 -8.74 6.60
C GLN A 72 -8.31 -8.00 7.91
N LEU A 73 -7.75 -6.80 8.07
CA LEU A 73 -7.98 -5.98 9.26
C LEU A 73 -9.47 -5.61 9.40
N LYS A 74 -10.12 -5.20 8.30
CA LYS A 74 -11.55 -4.88 8.29
C LYS A 74 -12.43 -6.04 8.73
N ARG A 75 -12.09 -7.27 8.34
CA ARG A 75 -12.84 -8.48 8.73
C ARG A 75 -12.72 -8.81 10.21
N GLN A 76 -11.61 -8.45 10.84
CA GLN A 76 -11.36 -8.68 12.27
C GLN A 76 -11.86 -7.54 13.15
N MET A 77 -12.06 -6.37 12.55
CA MET A 77 -12.47 -5.17 13.27
C MET A 77 -13.94 -5.25 13.72
N SER A 78 -14.17 -4.97 14.99
CA SER A 78 -15.51 -4.80 15.56
C SER A 78 -16.12 -3.46 15.15
N LEU A 79 -17.44 -3.34 15.34
CA LEU A 79 -18.14 -2.07 15.20
C LEU A 79 -17.47 -0.99 16.09
N CYS A 80 -17.06 0.11 15.48
CA CYS A 80 -16.48 1.27 16.16
C CYS A 80 -17.48 2.42 16.10
N HIS A 81 -17.68 3.12 17.22
CA HIS A 81 -18.68 4.19 17.32
C HIS A 81 -18.07 5.60 17.24
N SER A 82 -16.74 5.69 17.22
CA SER A 82 -16.01 6.94 17.04
C SER A 82 -14.75 6.73 16.20
N VAL A 83 -14.21 7.83 15.67
CA VAL A 83 -12.90 7.82 14.97
C VAL A 83 -11.78 7.39 15.92
N HIS A 84 -11.89 7.74 17.21
CA HIS A 84 -10.89 7.35 18.21
C HIS A 84 -10.87 5.84 18.43
N ASP A 85 -12.04 5.22 18.59
CA ASP A 85 -12.14 3.75 18.73
C ASP A 85 -11.60 3.04 17.49
N LEU A 86 -11.89 3.60 16.30
CA LEU A 86 -11.38 3.09 15.04
C LEU A 86 -9.84 3.18 14.96
N GLU A 87 -9.25 4.30 15.36
CA GLU A 87 -7.80 4.49 15.38
C GLU A 87 -7.11 3.47 16.31
N LEU A 88 -7.65 3.26 17.51
CA LEU A 88 -7.14 2.28 18.47
C LEU A 88 -7.28 0.85 17.95
N ALA A 89 -8.45 0.49 17.41
CA ALA A 89 -8.71 -0.85 16.89
C ALA A 89 -7.77 -1.19 15.71
N VAL A 90 -7.56 -0.26 14.78
CA VAL A 90 -6.65 -0.49 13.65
C VAL A 90 -5.21 -0.63 14.11
N GLN A 91 -4.76 0.17 15.07
CA GLN A 91 -3.40 0.07 15.62
C GLN A 91 -3.18 -1.27 16.33
N ASP A 92 -4.15 -1.72 17.13
CA ASP A 92 -4.09 -3.00 17.84
C ASP A 92 -4.06 -4.19 16.87
N LEU A 93 -4.98 -4.23 15.89
CA LEU A 93 -5.01 -5.27 14.88
C LEU A 93 -3.74 -5.29 14.02
N TRP A 94 -3.20 -4.11 13.67
CA TRP A 94 -1.94 -4.01 12.94
C TRP A 94 -0.77 -4.57 13.74
N ALA A 95 -0.68 -4.25 15.03
CA ALA A 95 0.40 -4.73 15.91
C ALA A 95 0.37 -6.26 16.07
N HIS A 96 -0.81 -6.87 16.03
CA HIS A 96 -1.01 -8.32 16.16
C HIS A 96 -1.07 -9.07 14.82
N LEU A 97 -0.97 -8.38 13.68
CA LEU A 97 -1.02 -9.01 12.37
C LEU A 97 0.18 -9.97 12.20
N PRO A 98 -0.05 -11.28 11.98
CA PRO A 98 1.05 -12.23 11.83
C PRO A 98 1.91 -11.89 10.62
N ARG A 99 3.23 -11.83 10.80
CA ARG A 99 4.18 -11.56 9.70
C ARG A 99 4.06 -12.56 8.56
N ASP A 100 3.71 -13.81 8.88
CA ASP A 100 3.53 -14.85 7.86
C ASP A 100 2.34 -14.56 6.95
N ASN A 101 1.28 -13.89 7.44
CA ASN A 101 0.20 -13.43 6.57
C ASN A 101 0.70 -12.44 5.52
N ILE A 102 1.52 -11.47 5.94
CA ILE A 102 2.13 -10.48 5.03
C ILE A 102 3.04 -11.19 4.02
N ARG A 103 3.87 -12.12 4.48
CA ARG A 103 4.75 -12.91 3.60
C ARG A 103 3.97 -13.74 2.58
N CYS A 104 2.90 -14.41 2.99
CA CYS A 104 2.04 -15.16 2.07
C CYS A 104 1.43 -14.25 0.99
N LEU A 105 0.98 -13.04 1.35
CA LEU A 105 0.45 -12.09 0.37
C LEU A 105 1.54 -11.65 -0.62
N ILE A 106 2.74 -11.32 -0.15
CA ILE A 106 3.87 -10.95 -1.03
C ILE A 106 4.25 -12.13 -1.93
N ASN A 107 4.37 -13.34 -1.38
CA ASN A 107 4.77 -14.53 -2.13
C ASN A 107 3.71 -14.96 -3.15
N SER A 108 2.45 -14.54 -3.00
CA SER A 108 1.39 -14.79 -3.99
C SER A 108 1.45 -13.87 -5.23
N MET A 109 2.32 -12.86 -5.25
CA MET A 109 2.41 -11.91 -6.36
C MET A 109 2.65 -12.54 -7.74
N PRO A 110 3.55 -13.54 -7.90
CA PRO A 110 3.71 -14.22 -9.19
C PRO A 110 2.41 -14.85 -9.70
N ASP A 111 1.65 -15.50 -8.82
CA ASP A 111 0.37 -16.14 -9.18
C ASP A 111 -0.71 -15.10 -9.53
N ARG A 112 -0.74 -13.96 -8.83
CA ARG A 112 -1.64 -12.85 -9.13
C ARG A 112 -1.36 -12.25 -10.50
N VAL A 113 -0.08 -12.00 -10.81
CA VAL A 113 0.36 -11.46 -12.11
C VAL A 113 0.05 -12.46 -13.24
N ALA A 114 0.28 -13.75 -13.01
CA ALA A 114 -0.05 -14.80 -13.97
C ALA A 114 -1.57 -14.84 -14.23
N ALA A 115 -2.40 -14.76 -13.18
CA ALA A 115 -3.85 -14.72 -13.32
C ALA A 115 -4.33 -13.47 -14.08
N CYS A 116 -3.77 -12.30 -13.80
CA CYS A 116 -4.09 -11.05 -14.49
C CYS A 116 -3.71 -11.12 -15.98
N THR A 117 -2.54 -11.71 -16.28
CA THR A 117 -2.09 -11.94 -17.65
C THR A 117 -3.02 -12.91 -18.40
N ALA A 118 -3.41 -14.02 -17.76
CA ALA A 118 -4.36 -14.97 -18.33
C ALA A 118 -5.75 -14.35 -18.56
N ALA A 119 -6.15 -13.39 -17.73
CA ALA A 119 -7.37 -12.61 -17.88
C ALA A 119 -7.25 -11.44 -18.89
N GLY A 120 -6.11 -11.28 -19.57
CA GLY A 120 -5.88 -10.19 -20.52
C GLY A 120 -5.88 -8.80 -19.87
N GLY A 121 -5.46 -8.70 -18.60
CA GLY A 121 -5.54 -7.48 -17.79
C GLY A 121 -6.90 -7.26 -17.12
N GLY A 122 -7.82 -8.21 -17.23
CA GLY A 122 -9.12 -8.18 -16.56
C GLY A 122 -9.05 -8.54 -15.07
N PRO A 123 -10.16 -8.37 -14.32
CA PRO A 123 -10.24 -8.70 -12.90
C PRO A 123 -9.92 -10.17 -12.62
N THR A 124 -9.18 -10.42 -11.54
CA THR A 124 -8.86 -11.78 -11.08
C THR A 124 -9.68 -12.16 -9.84
N ARG A 125 -9.54 -13.43 -9.41
CA ARG A 125 -10.16 -13.93 -8.17
C ARG A 125 -9.51 -13.38 -6.88
N TYR A 126 -8.39 -12.69 -7.02
CA TYR A 126 -7.60 -12.20 -5.90
C TYR A 126 -8.23 -10.93 -5.34
#